data_AF-A0A1S8A7N3-F1
#
_entry.id   AF-A0A1S8A7N3-F1
#
_cell.length_a   1.000
_cell.length_b   1.000
_cell.length_c   1.000
_cell.angle_alpha   90.00
_cell.angle_beta   90.00
_cell.angle_gamma   90.00
#
_symmetry.space_group_name_H-M   'P 1'
#
loop_
_entity.id
_entity.type
_entity.pdbx_description
1 polymer ?
#
loop_
_entity_poly.entity_id
_entity_poly.type
_entity_poly.pdbx_seq_one_letter_code
_entity_poly.pdbx_strand_id
1 'polypeptide(L)'
;MYSGAGYVFVCGDQHDTSYFDLFASDGGLTEILLRFFGSPKRHFEAKNPPGVPVILPRDDLLPNPASDAKFYPYQALPNNTLIRLLRVALLDKIETVKDKYRLIKCSMSAVDLDSCFDYDALSYTWGDLLGMRSSSQEGVSQSEWYEQTFEIECDGILVSIGANLYAALISIRWMMSVRDQPSFQGRLEGTPQTKFIWVDQLCINQANTDERSSQVSLMGRIYKQADSVVVWLGGEDEYVQDASAIMATLAEKFLRDHRIFDRVRSSGMGLFDEGTYRVLGIPRFSVREWIALYAFFSRSWFARAWIVQEISLARKPAVLCGLKLISWSLLFLTVETLRRSGWGSQLDGLGRQAVRDECENAPTATLAQMFPLHKSQPTSGANLVNIWSIFDVKASLGYTEGMIGGRPNVKSYRLLTNITLFRSAQAMDPRDKIYAFMSISREFESDFVAGGEQIQLVPNYRLSPREVFIETAKMMLLSSPALELLSLVQNDGIASTVEDLPSWVPITIHGLEWLGARSSGLSLA
;
A
#
# COMPACT_ATOMS: atom_id res chain seq x y z
N MET A 1 7.51 -6.75 -36.55
CA MET A 1 7.05 -8.08 -36.11
C MET A 1 7.83 -8.46 -34.86
N TYR A 2 7.22 -8.26 -33.71
CA TYR A 2 7.41 -9.02 -32.46
C TYR A 2 6.12 -8.74 -31.66
N SER A 3 5.12 -9.60 -31.87
CA SER A 3 4.06 -9.92 -30.91
C SER A 3 4.70 -10.61 -29.70
N GLY A 4 4.17 -10.65 -28.49
CA GLY A 4 2.88 -10.23 -27.97
C GLY A 4 2.92 -10.49 -26.46
N ALA A 5 2.26 -9.64 -25.68
CA ALA A 5 1.85 -9.97 -24.32
C ALA A 5 0.32 -9.94 -24.36
N GLY A 6 -0.29 -11.11 -24.15
CA GLY A 6 -1.72 -11.31 -24.23
C GLY A 6 -2.44 -10.40 -23.24
N TYR A 7 -3.13 -9.39 -23.77
CA TYR A 7 -4.23 -8.76 -23.08
C TYR A 7 -5.35 -9.80 -23.00
N VAL A 8 -5.77 -10.16 -21.79
CA VAL A 8 -7.06 -10.84 -21.60
C VAL A 8 -8.12 -9.82 -21.97
N PHE A 9 -8.69 -9.97 -23.17
CA PHE A 9 -9.95 -9.35 -23.52
C PHE A 9 -11.01 -9.95 -22.61
N VAL A 10 -11.43 -9.21 -21.59
CA VAL A 10 -12.75 -9.44 -21.00
C VAL A 10 -13.74 -8.98 -22.06
N CYS A 11 -14.32 -9.93 -22.79
CA CYS A 11 -15.49 -9.68 -23.63
C CYS A 11 -16.66 -9.30 -22.72
N GLY A 12 -16.71 -8.02 -22.33
CA GLY A 12 -17.94 -7.36 -21.96
C GLY A 12 -18.77 -7.17 -23.22
N ASP A 13 -20.06 -7.50 -23.12
CA ASP A 13 -21.05 -7.41 -24.18
C ASP A 13 -20.98 -6.03 -24.88
N GLN A 14 -21.04 -6.01 -26.23
CA GLN A 14 -20.90 -4.79 -27.05
C GLN A 14 -22.05 -3.78 -26.87
N HIS A 15 -22.97 -4.05 -25.94
CA HIS A 15 -24.13 -3.21 -25.64
C HIS A 15 -24.13 -2.58 -24.24
N ASP A 16 -23.12 -2.83 -23.38
CA ASP A 16 -23.09 -2.20 -22.05
C ASP A 16 -22.36 -0.84 -22.07
N THR A 17 -22.99 0.13 -22.73
CA THR A 17 -22.65 1.55 -22.61
C THR A 17 -23.32 2.13 -21.37
N SER A 18 -22.93 1.72 -20.16
CA SER A 18 -23.36 2.41 -18.94
C SER A 18 -22.54 3.69 -18.75
N TYR A 19 -22.95 4.74 -19.45
CA TYR A 19 -22.50 6.11 -19.25
C TYR A 19 -22.86 6.58 -17.85
N PHE A 20 -21.90 7.17 -17.13
CA PHE A 20 -22.12 7.79 -15.82
C PHE A 20 -22.86 9.13 -15.99
N ASP A 21 -24.08 9.18 -15.49
CA ASP A 21 -24.93 10.38 -15.49
C ASP A 21 -24.68 11.21 -14.22
N LEU A 22 -24.43 12.50 -14.42
CA LEU A 22 -23.85 13.45 -13.45
C LEU A 22 -24.87 14.53 -13.11
N PHE A 23 -25.81 14.30 -12.20
CA PHE A 23 -26.57 15.39 -11.58
C PHE A 23 -27.03 15.03 -10.17
N ALA A 24 -26.33 15.55 -9.15
CA ALA A 24 -26.94 16.15 -7.95
C ALA A 24 -25.84 16.47 -6.91
N SER A 25 -25.44 17.74 -6.86
CA SER A 25 -25.44 18.60 -5.66
C SER A 25 -24.36 19.67 -5.80
N ASP A 26 -24.80 20.83 -6.25
CA ASP A 26 -24.07 22.10 -6.24
C ASP A 26 -23.59 22.46 -4.82
N GLY A 27 -22.35 22.95 -4.74
CA GLY A 27 -21.85 23.70 -3.59
C GLY A 27 -21.24 22.88 -2.45
N GLY A 28 -19.92 22.64 -2.50
CA GLY A 28 -19.18 22.19 -1.32
C GLY A 28 -17.75 21.68 -1.58
N LEU A 29 -17.47 21.16 -2.78
CA LEU A 29 -16.18 20.49 -3.06
C LEU A 29 -14.98 21.44 -3.13
N THR A 30 -15.15 22.64 -3.70
CA THR A 30 -14.07 23.64 -3.76
C THR A 30 -13.66 24.11 -2.37
N GLU A 31 -14.61 24.20 -1.43
CA GLU A 31 -14.34 24.60 -0.05
C GLU A 31 -13.66 23.48 0.75
N ILE A 32 -14.04 22.22 0.50
CA ILE A 32 -13.37 21.04 1.06
C ILE A 32 -11.90 20.98 0.58
N LEU A 33 -11.66 21.10 -0.73
CA LEU A 33 -10.29 21.05 -1.29
C LEU A 33 -9.43 22.22 -0.78
N LEU A 34 -9.98 23.43 -0.66
CA LEU A 34 -9.26 24.59 -0.12
C LEU A 34 -8.98 24.47 1.39
N ARG A 35 -9.85 23.81 2.17
CA ARG A 35 -9.62 23.51 3.59
C ARG A 35 -8.50 22.47 3.80
N PHE A 36 -8.39 21.47 2.91
CA PHE A 36 -7.37 20.41 3.03
C PHE A 36 -5.98 20.81 2.50
N PHE A 37 -5.90 21.54 1.40
CA PHE A 37 -4.62 21.83 0.75
C PHE A 37 -4.07 23.24 1.03
N GLY A 38 -4.92 24.15 1.51
CA GLY A 38 -4.61 25.58 1.50
C GLY A 38 -4.44 26.14 0.08
N SER A 39 -4.31 27.46 -0.04
CA SER A 39 -4.04 28.10 -1.33
C SER A 39 -2.67 27.66 -1.87
N PRO A 40 -2.49 27.48 -3.19
CA PRO A 40 -1.19 27.19 -3.79
C PRO A 40 -0.22 28.34 -3.48
N LYS A 41 0.61 28.19 -2.44
CA LYS A 41 1.58 29.20 -2.03
C LYS A 41 2.80 29.08 -2.92
N ARG A 42 3.13 30.17 -3.62
CA ARG A 42 4.31 30.26 -4.48
C ARG A 42 5.63 30.14 -3.73
N HIS A 43 5.68 30.37 -2.42
CA HIS A 43 6.92 30.32 -1.62
C HIS A 43 6.69 29.59 -0.29
N PHE A 44 7.69 28.78 0.05
CA PHE A 44 7.84 28.04 1.31
C PHE A 44 7.78 29.01 2.50
N GLU A 45 6.72 28.93 3.32
CA GLU A 45 6.78 29.42 4.70
C GLU A 45 7.11 28.21 5.59
N ALA A 46 8.22 28.30 6.32
CA ALA A 46 8.69 27.36 7.34
C ALA A 46 7.75 27.29 8.58
N LYS A 47 6.45 27.13 8.37
CA LYS A 47 5.39 27.17 9.42
C LYS A 47 4.74 25.82 9.69
N ASN A 48 5.09 24.76 8.96
CA ASN A 48 4.64 23.42 9.31
C ASN A 48 5.58 22.83 10.37
N PRO A 49 5.06 22.19 11.44
CA PRO A 49 5.90 21.49 12.40
C PRO A 49 6.77 20.48 11.65
N PRO A 50 8.07 20.33 11.97
CA PRO A 50 8.93 19.40 11.27
C PRO A 50 8.31 18.00 11.35
N GLY A 51 7.99 17.45 10.17
CA GLY A 51 7.43 16.12 9.96
C GLY A 51 8.25 15.03 10.65
N VAL A 52 7.70 13.82 10.76
CA VAL A 52 8.56 12.66 11.05
C VAL A 52 9.36 12.42 9.77
N PRO A 53 10.68 12.67 9.75
CA PRO A 53 11.49 12.40 8.56
C PRO A 53 11.42 10.90 8.24
N VAL A 54 11.95 10.46 7.09
CA VAL A 54 12.18 9.03 6.73
C VAL A 54 13.03 8.23 7.76
N ILE A 55 13.25 8.81 8.94
CA ILE A 55 13.95 8.31 10.12
C ILE A 55 15.45 8.19 9.84
N LEU A 56 16.16 9.25 10.21
CA LEU A 56 17.32 9.07 11.07
C LEU A 56 16.79 9.24 12.50
N PRO A 57 16.76 8.20 13.34
CA PRO A 57 16.93 8.40 14.76
C PRO A 57 18.30 9.08 14.86
N ARG A 58 18.34 10.19 15.57
CA ARG A 58 19.61 10.78 15.99
C ARG A 58 20.52 9.71 16.57
N ASP A 59 21.81 9.99 16.62
CA ASP A 59 22.80 9.22 17.40
C ASP A 59 22.35 8.93 18.86
N ASP A 60 21.38 9.70 19.37
CA ASP A 60 20.76 9.57 20.70
C ASP A 60 19.76 8.38 20.85
N LEU A 61 19.21 7.85 19.76
CA LEU A 61 18.27 6.70 19.77
C LEU A 61 19.03 5.47 19.28
N LEU A 62 19.70 4.79 20.22
CA LEU A 62 20.47 3.59 19.90
C LEU A 62 19.51 2.46 19.48
N PRO A 63 19.54 2.02 18.20
CA PRO A 63 18.82 0.82 17.80
C PRO A 63 19.37 -0.37 18.58
N ASN A 64 18.50 -1.31 18.94
CA ASN A 64 18.94 -2.54 19.57
C ASN A 64 19.33 -3.55 18.46
N PRO A 65 20.57 -4.09 18.44
CA PRO A 65 20.92 -5.17 17.53
C PRO A 65 19.91 -6.33 17.64
N ALA A 66 19.55 -6.92 16.50
CA ALA A 66 18.49 -7.93 16.40
C ALA A 66 18.66 -9.14 17.33
N SER A 67 19.89 -9.44 17.77
CA SER A 67 20.20 -10.54 18.70
C SER A 67 19.68 -10.34 20.12
N ASP A 68 19.45 -9.09 20.54
CA ASP A 68 18.96 -8.74 21.88
C ASP A 68 17.45 -8.39 21.89
N ALA A 69 16.74 -8.79 20.83
CA ALA A 69 15.32 -8.48 20.66
C ALA A 69 14.45 -9.13 21.74
N LYS A 70 13.69 -8.31 22.47
CA LYS A 70 12.74 -8.77 23.50
C LYS A 70 11.37 -8.97 22.87
N PHE A 71 10.82 -10.16 23.00
CA PHE A 71 9.49 -10.49 22.51
C PHE A 71 8.43 -10.28 23.59
N TYR A 72 7.22 -9.90 23.17
CA TYR A 72 6.09 -9.80 24.08
C TYR A 72 5.64 -11.20 24.55
N PRO A 73 5.39 -11.42 25.84
CA PRO A 73 4.96 -12.71 26.37
C PRO A 73 3.47 -12.95 26.11
N TYR A 74 3.15 -13.47 24.93
CA TYR A 74 1.77 -13.72 24.51
C TYR A 74 1.08 -14.79 25.38
N GLN A 75 -0.16 -14.49 25.78
CA GLN A 75 -1.11 -15.49 26.28
C GLN A 75 -1.89 -16.09 25.11
N ALA A 76 -2.17 -17.39 25.14
CA ALA A 76 -2.96 -18.06 24.12
C ALA A 76 -4.36 -17.44 24.02
N LEU A 77 -4.83 -17.20 22.80
CA LEU A 77 -6.18 -16.71 22.56
C LEU A 77 -7.19 -17.86 22.77
N PRO A 78 -8.21 -17.69 23.63
CA PRO A 78 -9.17 -18.74 23.97
C PRO A 78 -9.97 -19.32 22.79
N ASN A 79 -10.19 -18.53 21.74
CA ASN A 79 -11.00 -18.91 20.60
C ASN A 79 -10.49 -18.22 19.32
N ASN A 80 -11.15 -18.56 18.22
CA ASN A 80 -10.73 -18.19 16.87
C ASN A 80 -11.37 -16.87 16.40
N THR A 81 -12.12 -16.16 17.24
CA THR A 81 -12.73 -14.84 16.93
C THR A 81 -12.04 -13.71 17.69
N LEU A 82 -11.29 -14.05 18.74
CA LEU A 82 -10.50 -13.11 19.51
C LEU A 82 -9.30 -12.60 18.72
N ILE A 83 -9.07 -11.29 18.82
CA ILE A 83 -7.88 -10.60 18.34
C ILE A 83 -7.27 -9.81 19.48
N ARG A 84 -5.99 -9.47 19.40
CA ARG A 84 -5.38 -8.51 20.33
C ARG A 84 -5.40 -7.11 19.72
N LEU A 85 -5.62 -6.10 20.55
CA LEU A 85 -5.55 -4.70 20.18
C LEU A 85 -4.53 -3.98 21.05
N LEU A 86 -3.77 -3.08 20.43
CA LEU A 86 -2.78 -2.26 21.10
C LEU A 86 -3.40 -0.91 21.49
N ARG A 87 -3.42 -0.58 22.77
CA ARG A 87 -3.79 0.77 23.23
C ARG A 87 -2.55 1.62 23.39
N VAL A 88 -2.37 2.61 22.52
CA VAL A 88 -1.18 3.50 22.56
C VAL A 88 -1.45 4.66 23.52
N ALA A 89 -0.54 4.88 24.48
CA ALA A 89 -0.62 6.00 25.41
C ALA A 89 -0.32 7.32 24.69
N LEU A 90 -1.18 8.33 24.91
CA LEU A 90 -0.99 9.67 24.36
C LEU A 90 0.08 10.44 25.14
N LEU A 91 0.63 11.47 24.50
CA LEU A 91 1.53 12.42 25.14
C LEU A 91 0.73 13.35 26.05
N ASP A 92 1.13 13.44 27.32
CA ASP A 92 0.49 14.21 28.38
C ASP A 92 0.89 15.69 28.37
N LYS A 93 2.16 15.98 28.08
CA LYS A 93 2.71 17.34 27.96
C LYS A 93 3.62 17.45 26.75
N ILE A 94 3.19 18.23 25.76
CA ILE A 94 3.95 18.53 24.55
C ILE A 94 4.50 19.94 24.68
N GLU A 95 5.79 20.05 24.95
CA GLU A 95 6.52 21.32 25.09
C GLU A 95 7.33 21.62 23.81
N THR A 96 7.84 20.57 23.17
CA THR A 96 8.66 20.67 21.96
C THR A 96 8.29 19.61 20.93
N VAL A 97 8.62 19.86 19.66
CA VAL A 97 8.40 18.86 18.58
C VAL A 97 9.26 17.60 18.78
N LYS A 98 10.29 17.65 19.63
CA LYS A 98 11.09 16.47 19.98
C LYS A 98 10.36 15.49 20.89
N ASP A 99 9.30 15.93 21.58
CA ASP A 99 8.52 15.08 22.48
C ASP A 99 7.84 13.91 21.76
N LYS A 100 7.70 14.00 20.43
CA LYS A 100 7.21 12.88 19.60
C LYS A 100 8.05 11.62 19.71
N TYR A 101 9.33 11.72 20.10
CA TYR A 101 10.25 10.61 20.25
C TYR A 101 10.35 10.04 21.68
N ARG A 102 9.56 10.55 22.64
CA ARG A 102 9.50 9.96 23.99
C ARG A 102 9.14 8.47 23.90
N LEU A 103 9.62 7.63 24.82
CA LEU A 103 9.34 6.20 24.83
C LEU A 103 7.84 5.92 24.59
N ILE A 104 7.54 5.04 23.64
CA ILE A 104 6.16 4.66 23.32
C ILE A 104 5.70 3.70 24.40
N LYS A 105 4.63 4.07 25.10
CA LYS A 105 3.97 3.22 26.10
C LYS A 105 2.65 2.72 25.53
N CYS A 106 2.36 1.46 25.73
CA CYS A 106 1.14 0.82 25.25
C CYS A 106 0.69 -0.30 26.19
N SER A 107 -0.56 -0.74 26.02
CA SER A 107 -1.10 -1.91 26.71
C SER A 107 -1.82 -2.82 25.72
N MET A 108 -1.73 -4.14 25.90
CA MET A 108 -2.37 -5.12 25.02
C MET A 108 -3.65 -5.66 25.64
N SER A 109 -4.73 -5.75 24.85
CA SER A 109 -6.00 -6.35 25.30
C SER A 109 -6.57 -7.28 24.24
N ALA A 110 -7.02 -8.48 24.65
CA ALA A 110 -7.77 -9.37 23.77
C ALA A 110 -9.25 -8.93 23.71
N VAL A 111 -9.81 -8.86 22.50
CA VAL A 111 -11.20 -8.50 22.24
C VAL A 111 -11.82 -9.46 21.23
N ASP A 112 -13.13 -9.69 21.32
CA ASP A 112 -13.85 -10.55 20.39
C ASP A 112 -14.38 -9.72 19.22
N LEU A 113 -14.03 -10.11 17.99
CA LEU A 113 -14.53 -9.45 16.77
C LEU A 113 -16.06 -9.51 16.63
N ASP A 114 -16.73 -10.48 17.25
CA ASP A 114 -18.19 -10.59 17.22
C ASP A 114 -18.86 -9.54 18.14
N SER A 115 -18.10 -8.93 19.06
CA SER A 115 -18.61 -7.91 19.99
C SER A 115 -18.63 -6.49 19.40
N CYS A 116 -18.20 -6.29 18.14
CA CYS A 116 -18.17 -4.99 17.45
C CYS A 116 -17.47 -3.89 18.27
N PHE A 117 -16.22 -4.14 18.64
CA PHE A 117 -15.38 -3.17 19.36
C PHE A 117 -14.82 -2.10 18.39
N ASP A 118 -14.74 -0.84 18.85
CA ASP A 118 -14.18 0.28 18.07
C ASP A 118 -12.64 0.25 18.08
N TYR A 119 -12.03 0.08 16.91
CA TYR A 119 -10.56 0.11 16.75
C TYR A 119 -10.16 0.52 15.34
N ASP A 120 -8.94 1.02 15.21
CA ASP A 120 -8.30 1.28 13.92
C ASP A 120 -7.37 0.11 13.55
N ALA A 121 -7.11 -0.10 12.26
CA ALA A 121 -6.13 -1.09 11.80
C ALA A 121 -4.96 -0.41 11.06
N LEU A 122 -3.73 -0.84 11.32
CA LEU A 122 -2.56 -0.34 10.61
C LEU A 122 -2.30 -1.14 9.33
N SER A 123 -2.08 -0.42 8.23
CA SER A 123 -1.61 -0.94 6.94
C SER A 123 -0.24 -0.34 6.65
N TYR A 124 0.82 -1.13 6.73
CA TYR A 124 2.20 -0.65 6.59
C TYR A 124 3.14 -1.73 6.03
N THR A 125 4.27 -1.33 5.46
CA THR A 125 5.24 -2.30 4.94
C THR A 125 6.08 -2.93 6.05
N TRP A 126 6.17 -4.26 6.06
CA TRP A 126 7.18 -4.96 6.84
C TRP A 126 8.54 -4.82 6.17
N GLY A 127 9.56 -4.41 6.92
CA GLY A 127 10.88 -4.19 6.37
C GLY A 127 10.94 -2.96 5.47
N ASP A 128 11.39 -3.15 4.23
CA ASP A 128 11.93 -2.06 3.43
C ASP A 128 10.93 -1.00 2.99
N LEU A 129 11.15 0.25 3.39
CA LEU A 129 10.30 1.39 3.09
C LEU A 129 10.49 2.01 1.71
N LEU A 130 11.56 1.71 0.97
CA LEU A 130 11.90 2.29 -0.34
C LEU A 130 11.21 3.60 -0.72
N GLY A 131 11.67 4.68 -0.11
CA GLY A 131 11.36 6.05 -0.49
C GLY A 131 12.57 6.91 -0.15
N MET A 132 13.61 6.79 -0.99
CA MET A 132 14.79 7.66 -1.12
C MET A 132 15.44 8.30 0.11
N ARG A 133 16.77 8.09 0.19
CA ARG A 133 17.69 8.96 0.92
C ARG A 133 18.20 10.06 0.00
N SER A 134 18.34 11.27 0.55
CA SER A 134 19.07 12.38 -0.07
C SER A 134 20.06 13.00 0.94
N SER A 135 21.31 13.00 0.49
CA SER A 135 22.56 13.61 0.98
C SER A 135 22.75 13.90 2.49
N SER A 136 23.22 12.91 3.23
CA SER A 136 24.38 13.09 4.12
C SER A 136 25.08 11.75 4.29
N GLN A 137 26.40 11.77 4.18
CA GLN A 137 27.29 10.61 4.16
C GLN A 137 27.06 9.68 5.36
N GLU A 138 26.46 8.51 5.12
CA GLU A 138 26.83 7.19 5.65
C GLU A 138 25.76 6.19 5.18
N GLY A 139 26.11 5.43 4.14
CA GLY A 139 25.23 4.45 3.53
C GLY A 139 25.18 3.18 4.36
N VAL A 140 24.31 3.14 5.38
CA VAL A 140 23.85 1.85 5.92
C VAL A 140 23.15 1.12 4.78
N SER A 141 23.56 -0.12 4.47
CA SER A 141 22.92 -0.88 3.39
C SER A 141 21.43 -1.10 3.70
N GLN A 142 20.63 -1.22 2.65
CA GLN A 142 19.18 -1.49 2.72
C GLN A 142 18.85 -2.66 3.66
N SER A 143 19.66 -3.71 3.66
CA SER A 143 19.52 -4.88 4.54
C SER A 143 19.78 -4.55 6.02
N GLU A 144 20.81 -3.76 6.34
CA GLU A 144 21.23 -3.51 7.73
C GLU A 144 20.27 -2.56 8.49
N TRP A 145 19.53 -1.70 7.77
CA TRP A 145 18.59 -0.76 8.41
C TRP A 145 17.31 -1.44 8.88
N TYR A 146 16.77 -2.37 8.10
CA TYR A 146 15.51 -3.05 8.44
C TYR A 146 15.69 -4.18 9.45
N GLU A 147 16.93 -4.57 9.72
CA GLU A 147 17.29 -5.39 10.88
C GLU A 147 17.24 -4.59 12.20
N GLN A 148 17.19 -3.25 12.14
CA GLN A 148 17.12 -2.44 13.35
C GLN A 148 15.77 -2.56 14.03
N THR A 149 15.83 -2.84 15.32
CA THR A 149 14.67 -2.85 16.19
C THR A 149 14.75 -1.72 17.20
N PHE A 150 13.58 -1.21 17.58
CA PHE A 150 13.42 -0.15 18.58
C PHE A 150 12.57 -0.67 19.73
N GLU A 151 12.89 -0.24 20.93
CA GLU A 151 12.16 -0.64 22.13
C GLU A 151 10.92 0.25 22.35
N ILE A 152 9.81 -0.41 22.67
CA ILE A 152 8.60 0.20 23.22
C ILE A 152 8.25 -0.47 24.55
N GLU A 153 7.51 0.21 25.42
CA GLU A 153 7.00 -0.37 26.66
C GLU A 153 5.56 -0.84 26.45
N CYS A 154 5.32 -2.15 26.53
CA CYS A 154 4.00 -2.78 26.43
C CYS A 154 3.68 -3.52 27.73
N ASP A 155 2.62 -3.12 28.43
CA ASP A 155 2.23 -3.69 29.74
C ASP A 155 3.38 -3.71 30.78
N GLY A 156 4.23 -2.68 30.75
CA GLY A 156 5.40 -2.54 31.61
C GLY A 156 6.63 -3.34 31.18
N ILE A 157 6.57 -4.04 30.05
CA ILE A 157 7.66 -4.85 29.50
C ILE A 157 8.25 -4.15 28.26
N LEU A 158 9.57 -4.11 28.15
CA LEU A 158 10.23 -3.62 26.93
C LEU A 158 10.15 -4.66 25.81
N VAL A 159 9.61 -4.26 24.67
CA VAL A 159 9.40 -5.10 23.48
C VAL A 159 10.10 -4.44 22.29
N SER A 160 10.79 -5.25 21.49
CA SER A 160 11.44 -4.81 20.26
C SER A 160 10.47 -4.85 19.08
N ILE A 161 10.38 -3.76 18.32
CA ILE A 161 9.61 -3.67 17.07
C ILE A 161 10.47 -3.15 15.92
N GLY A 162 10.06 -3.45 14.69
CA GLY A 162 10.77 -2.99 13.50
C GLY A 162 10.74 -1.47 13.36
N ALA A 163 11.81 -0.91 12.78
CA ALA A 163 11.96 0.53 12.54
C ALA A 163 10.72 1.19 11.91
N ASN A 164 10.13 0.54 10.91
CA ASN A 164 8.97 1.10 10.22
C ASN A 164 7.71 1.17 11.10
N LEU A 165 7.47 0.13 11.91
CA LEU A 165 6.35 0.16 12.86
C LEU A 165 6.58 1.24 13.91
N TYR A 166 7.80 1.36 14.42
CA TYR A 166 8.16 2.40 15.39
C TYR A 166 7.87 3.80 14.84
N ALA A 167 8.22 4.05 13.57
CA ALA A 167 7.90 5.27 12.83
C ALA A 167 6.40 5.57 12.81
N ALA A 168 5.61 4.58 12.40
CA ALA A 168 4.17 4.70 12.26
C ALA A 168 3.54 5.04 13.61
N LEU A 169 3.95 4.34 14.67
CA LEU A 169 3.45 4.59 16.03
C LEU A 169 3.83 5.98 16.55
N ILE A 170 5.03 6.51 16.23
CA ILE A 170 5.38 7.90 16.56
C ILE A 170 4.38 8.86 15.91
N SER A 171 4.17 8.74 14.59
CA SER A 171 3.28 9.62 13.83
C SER A 171 1.84 9.55 14.31
N ILE A 172 1.31 8.34 14.48
CA ILE A 172 -0.04 8.08 14.96
C ILE A 172 -0.22 8.67 16.37
N ARG A 173 0.67 8.33 17.30
CA ARG A 173 0.62 8.87 18.67
C ARG A 173 0.69 10.39 18.69
N TRP A 174 1.58 11.00 17.89
CA TRP A 174 1.71 12.44 17.81
C TRP A 174 0.40 13.09 17.36
N MET A 175 -0.16 12.66 16.23
CA MET A 175 -1.39 13.24 15.68
C MET A 175 -2.57 13.09 16.65
N MET A 176 -2.68 11.94 17.32
CA MET A 176 -3.72 11.73 18.32
C MET A 176 -3.54 12.59 19.57
N SER A 177 -2.30 12.90 19.95
CA SER A 177 -2.01 13.73 21.13
C SER A 177 -2.22 15.22 20.89
N VAL A 178 -2.04 15.69 19.64
CA VAL A 178 -2.25 17.11 19.28
C VAL A 178 -3.64 17.38 18.68
N ARG A 179 -4.48 16.36 18.49
CA ARG A 179 -5.77 16.45 17.79
C ARG A 179 -6.68 17.54 18.35
N ASP A 180 -6.76 17.64 19.67
CA ASP A 180 -7.68 18.56 20.36
C ASP A 180 -7.06 19.95 20.58
N GLN A 181 -5.83 20.19 20.14
CA GLN A 181 -5.18 21.49 20.30
C GLN A 181 -5.74 22.51 19.29
N PRO A 182 -6.00 23.77 19.70
CA PRO A 182 -6.56 24.81 18.83
C PRO A 182 -5.70 25.10 17.59
N SER A 183 -4.38 24.91 17.67
CA SER A 183 -3.44 25.09 16.55
C SER A 183 -3.57 24.01 15.46
N PHE A 184 -4.22 22.89 15.77
CA PHE A 184 -4.41 21.74 14.88
C PHE A 184 -5.88 21.48 14.53
N GLN A 185 -6.82 22.19 15.17
CA GLN A 185 -8.25 22.12 14.87
C GLN A 185 -8.53 22.50 13.40
N GLY A 186 -9.16 21.58 12.66
CA GLY A 186 -9.52 21.73 11.25
C GLY A 186 -8.57 21.10 10.23
N ARG A 187 -7.41 20.55 10.65
CA ARG A 187 -6.44 19.89 9.73
C ARG A 187 -6.48 18.35 9.76
N LEU A 188 -7.38 17.75 10.55
CA LEU A 188 -7.31 16.34 10.95
C LEU A 188 -8.59 15.54 10.66
N GLU A 189 -9.49 16.04 9.81
CA GLU A 189 -10.57 15.22 9.26
C GLU A 189 -9.96 14.02 8.49
N GLY A 190 -10.21 12.79 8.96
CA GLY A 190 -9.60 11.56 8.41
C GLY A 190 -8.40 11.01 9.18
N THR A 191 -8.11 11.50 10.39
CA THR A 191 -7.10 10.91 11.31
C THR A 191 -7.59 9.63 11.99
N PRO A 192 -6.68 8.80 12.58
CA PRO A 192 -7.08 7.67 13.42
C PRO A 192 -8.07 8.10 14.50
N GLN A 193 -9.17 7.36 14.65
CA GLN A 193 -10.31 7.79 15.46
C GLN A 193 -10.28 7.21 16.86
N THR A 194 -9.54 6.13 17.08
CA THR A 194 -9.63 5.31 18.29
C THR A 194 -8.28 5.22 18.99
N LYS A 195 -8.31 4.92 20.30
CA LYS A 195 -7.08 4.67 21.09
C LYS A 195 -6.52 3.26 20.88
N PHE A 196 -7.26 2.40 20.19
CA PHE A 196 -6.94 1.00 20.00
C PHE A 196 -6.59 0.76 18.54
N ILE A 197 -5.41 0.21 18.30
CA ILE A 197 -4.96 -0.09 16.96
C ILE A 197 -4.57 -1.56 16.85
N TRP A 198 -5.04 -2.21 15.79
CA TRP A 198 -4.57 -3.53 15.39
C TRP A 198 -3.32 -3.37 14.52
N VAL A 199 -2.24 -4.06 14.90
CA VAL A 199 -0.97 -4.09 14.19
C VAL A 199 -0.49 -5.53 14.13
N ASP A 200 -0.45 -6.12 12.94
CA ASP A 200 -0.08 -7.53 12.71
C ASP A 200 1.21 -7.97 13.42
N GLN A 201 2.27 -7.16 13.44
CA GLN A 201 3.56 -7.51 14.07
C GLN A 201 3.47 -7.69 15.59
N LEU A 202 2.54 -7.01 16.27
CA LEU A 202 2.39 -7.05 17.73
C LEU A 202 1.10 -7.74 18.20
N CYS A 203 0.03 -7.69 17.41
CA CYS A 203 -1.26 -8.24 17.79
C CYS A 203 -1.32 -9.76 17.53
N ILE A 204 -0.49 -10.26 16.63
CA ILE A 204 -0.33 -11.69 16.31
C ILE A 204 0.97 -12.20 16.94
N ASN A 205 0.91 -13.35 17.61
CA ASN A 205 2.09 -14.08 18.01
C ASN A 205 2.76 -14.72 16.79
N GLN A 206 3.68 -13.98 16.18
CA GLN A 206 4.39 -14.40 14.96
C GLN A 206 5.21 -15.68 15.13
N ALA A 207 5.62 -16.00 16.36
CA ALA A 207 6.35 -17.23 16.68
C ALA A 207 5.45 -18.47 16.75
N ASN A 208 4.12 -18.31 16.88
CA ASN A 208 3.17 -19.40 16.87
C ASN A 208 2.49 -19.51 15.49
N THR A 209 2.91 -20.50 14.70
CA THR A 209 2.41 -20.72 13.33
C THR A 209 0.89 -21.00 13.28
N ASP A 210 0.33 -21.66 14.29
CA ASP A 210 -1.12 -21.94 14.34
C ASP A 210 -1.91 -20.68 14.63
N GLU A 211 -1.42 -19.87 15.58
CA GLU A 211 -2.02 -18.57 15.87
C GLU A 211 -1.92 -17.65 14.65
N ARG A 212 -0.76 -17.56 14.01
CA ARG A 212 -0.56 -16.78 12.78
C ARG A 212 -1.54 -17.21 11.69
N SER A 213 -1.66 -18.51 11.43
CA SER A 213 -2.60 -19.04 10.42
C SER A 213 -4.05 -18.67 10.73
N SER A 214 -4.43 -18.79 12.01
CA SER A 214 -5.78 -18.45 12.49
C SER A 214 -6.06 -16.94 12.39
N GLN A 215 -5.13 -16.10 12.81
CA GLN A 215 -5.26 -14.64 12.76
C GLN A 215 -5.26 -14.11 11.33
N VAL A 216 -4.45 -14.69 10.42
CA VAL A 216 -4.46 -14.34 8.99
C VAL A 216 -5.81 -14.66 8.35
N SER A 217 -6.45 -15.77 8.76
CA SER A 217 -7.82 -16.10 8.35
C SER A 217 -8.85 -15.05 8.78
N LEU A 218 -8.57 -14.28 9.85
CA LEU A 218 -9.42 -13.20 10.34
C LEU A 218 -9.13 -11.84 9.69
N MET A 219 -8.00 -11.62 9.02
CA MET A 219 -7.59 -10.30 8.52
C MET A 219 -8.68 -9.61 7.68
N GLY A 220 -9.41 -10.36 6.86
CA GLY A 220 -10.53 -9.80 6.09
C GLY A 220 -11.61 -9.20 6.99
N ARG A 221 -11.95 -9.87 8.08
CA ARG A 221 -12.90 -9.35 9.09
C ARG A 221 -12.31 -8.16 9.85
N ILE A 222 -11.02 -8.23 10.20
CA ILE A 222 -10.32 -7.19 10.96
C ILE A 222 -10.37 -5.86 10.19
N TYR A 223 -9.87 -5.83 8.95
CA TYR A 223 -9.87 -4.61 8.14
C TYR A 223 -11.27 -4.14 7.74
N LYS A 224 -12.23 -5.07 7.56
CA LYS A 224 -13.64 -4.74 7.27
C LYS A 224 -14.37 -4.09 8.45
N GLN A 225 -14.06 -4.51 9.68
CA GLN A 225 -14.72 -4.05 10.89
C GLN A 225 -14.04 -2.84 11.52
N ALA A 226 -12.75 -2.61 11.24
CA ALA A 226 -12.02 -1.43 11.71
C ALA A 226 -12.74 -0.12 11.35
N ASP A 227 -12.72 0.83 12.28
CA ASP A 227 -13.31 2.16 12.12
C ASP A 227 -12.59 2.97 11.04
N SER A 228 -11.26 2.91 11.06
CA SER A 228 -10.40 3.40 9.99
C SER A 228 -9.22 2.46 9.76
N VAL A 229 -8.73 2.46 8.51
CA VAL A 229 -7.51 1.75 8.15
C VAL A 229 -6.43 2.80 7.90
N VAL A 230 -5.46 2.85 8.80
CA VAL A 230 -4.37 3.81 8.79
C VAL A 230 -3.29 3.28 7.85
N VAL A 231 -3.15 3.90 6.69
CA VAL A 231 -2.10 3.57 5.72
C VAL A 231 -0.85 4.36 6.07
N TRP A 232 0.25 3.67 6.35
CA TRP A 232 1.55 4.28 6.61
C TRP A 232 2.49 4.09 5.42
N LEU A 233 2.81 5.19 4.74
CA LEU A 233 3.70 5.24 3.57
C LEU A 233 5.18 5.48 3.94
N GLY A 234 5.53 5.51 5.22
CA GLY A 234 6.85 5.92 5.70
C GLY A 234 6.93 7.41 6.06
N GLY A 235 8.12 7.85 6.49
CA GLY A 235 8.36 9.24 6.87
C GLY A 235 8.32 10.23 5.70
N GLU A 236 8.30 11.52 6.03
CA GLU A 236 8.38 12.60 5.05
C GLU A 236 9.78 12.72 4.46
N ASP A 237 9.83 12.85 3.14
CA ASP A 237 11.03 13.18 2.35
C ASP A 237 10.84 14.52 1.61
N GLU A 238 11.86 14.92 0.85
CA GLU A 238 11.83 16.16 0.06
C GLU A 238 10.80 16.16 -1.09
N TYR A 239 10.31 14.99 -1.49
CA TYR A 239 9.42 14.81 -2.64
C TYR A 239 7.94 14.81 -2.26
N VAL A 240 7.58 14.47 -1.02
CA VAL A 240 6.17 14.40 -0.58
C VAL A 240 5.42 15.71 -0.85
N GLN A 241 6.07 16.85 -0.68
CA GLN A 241 5.44 18.16 -0.90
C GLN A 241 5.10 18.40 -2.37
N ASP A 242 6.07 18.19 -3.26
CA ASP A 242 5.90 18.39 -4.70
C ASP A 242 4.89 17.38 -5.28
N ALA A 243 4.98 16.11 -4.84
CA ALA A 243 4.00 15.08 -5.19
C ALA A 243 2.59 15.50 -4.78
N SER A 244 2.41 15.99 -3.54
CA SER A 244 1.11 16.44 -3.04
C SER A 244 0.54 17.62 -3.84
N ALA A 245 1.38 18.56 -4.26
CA ALA A 245 0.96 19.72 -5.06
C ALA A 245 0.47 19.31 -6.46
N ILE A 246 1.18 18.40 -7.13
CA ILE A 246 0.73 17.85 -8.42
C ILE A 246 -0.59 17.09 -8.24
N MET A 247 -0.65 16.20 -7.25
CA MET A 247 -1.86 15.42 -6.98
C MET A 247 -3.08 16.33 -6.80
N ALA A 248 -2.95 17.39 -6.00
CA ALA A 248 -4.03 18.35 -5.78
C ALA A 248 -4.48 19.05 -7.08
N THR A 249 -3.51 19.50 -7.89
CA THR A 249 -3.79 20.18 -9.16
C THR A 249 -4.47 19.26 -10.18
N LEU A 250 -3.98 18.02 -10.31
CA LEU A 250 -4.56 17.02 -11.21
C LEU A 250 -5.96 16.61 -10.76
N ALA A 251 -6.15 16.38 -9.46
CA ALA A 251 -7.45 16.03 -8.90
C ALA A 251 -8.47 17.16 -9.07
N GLU A 252 -8.08 18.42 -8.82
CA GLU A 252 -8.95 19.57 -9.07
C GLU A 252 -9.38 19.64 -10.54
N LYS A 253 -8.44 19.43 -11.47
CA LYS A 253 -8.75 19.45 -12.90
C LYS A 253 -9.68 18.29 -13.28
N PHE A 254 -9.45 17.10 -12.74
CA PHE A 254 -10.28 15.93 -12.97
C PHE A 254 -11.72 16.16 -12.51
N LEU A 255 -11.91 16.72 -11.32
CA LEU A 255 -13.23 17.01 -10.78
C LEU A 255 -14.00 18.04 -11.61
N ARG A 256 -13.30 18.98 -12.26
CA ARG A 256 -13.91 19.99 -13.14
C ARG A 256 -14.27 19.44 -14.53
N ASP A 257 -13.36 18.70 -15.17
CA ASP A 257 -13.58 18.09 -16.50
C ASP A 257 -12.66 16.87 -16.68
N HIS A 258 -13.10 15.68 -16.26
CA HIS A 258 -12.32 14.45 -16.40
C HIS A 258 -12.15 14.01 -17.87
N ARG A 259 -13.08 14.35 -18.76
CA ARG A 259 -13.07 13.94 -20.18
C ARG A 259 -11.93 14.60 -20.96
N ILE A 260 -11.39 15.69 -20.44
CA ILE A 260 -10.23 16.35 -21.04
C ILE A 260 -9.01 15.44 -21.12
N PHE A 261 -8.84 14.53 -20.16
CA PHE A 261 -7.69 13.62 -20.13
C PHE A 261 -7.79 12.56 -21.22
N ASP A 262 -8.99 12.11 -21.57
CA ASP A 262 -9.19 11.23 -22.73
C ASP A 262 -8.88 11.94 -24.05
N ARG A 263 -9.22 13.24 -24.15
CA ARG A 263 -8.86 14.07 -25.31
C ARG A 263 -7.34 14.23 -25.43
N VAL A 264 -6.66 14.55 -24.32
CA VAL A 264 -5.19 14.62 -24.23
C VAL A 264 -4.56 13.33 -24.74
N ARG A 265 -5.05 12.16 -24.27
CA ARG A 265 -4.57 10.86 -24.73
C ARG A 265 -4.79 10.66 -26.23
N SER A 266 -6.00 10.96 -26.71
CA SER A 266 -6.38 10.80 -28.13
C SER A 266 -5.59 11.71 -29.06
N SER A 267 -5.16 12.87 -28.57
CA SER A 267 -4.29 13.81 -29.29
C SER A 267 -2.79 13.49 -29.16
N GLY A 268 -2.41 12.43 -28.46
CA GLY A 268 -1.00 12.05 -28.27
C GLY A 268 -0.19 13.04 -27.43
N MET A 269 -0.85 13.88 -26.62
CA MET A 269 -0.22 14.91 -25.82
C MET A 269 0.45 14.31 -24.56
N GLY A 270 1.75 14.55 -24.40
CA GLY A 270 2.58 14.02 -23.33
C GLY A 270 2.81 14.97 -22.15
N LEU A 271 3.51 14.44 -21.13
CA LEU A 271 3.83 15.13 -19.87
C LEU A 271 4.69 16.38 -20.06
N PHE A 272 5.54 16.42 -21.10
CA PHE A 272 6.51 17.50 -21.31
C PHE A 272 6.07 18.52 -22.35
N ASP A 273 4.95 18.27 -23.04
CA ASP A 273 4.46 19.12 -24.10
C ASP A 273 3.83 20.40 -23.53
N GLU A 274 4.29 21.56 -23.99
CA GLU A 274 3.73 22.87 -23.63
C GLU A 274 2.22 22.97 -23.94
N GLY A 275 1.79 22.37 -25.04
CA GLY A 275 0.39 22.36 -25.46
C GLY A 275 -0.53 21.67 -24.45
N THR A 276 -0.05 20.62 -23.79
CA THR A 276 -0.79 19.86 -22.77
C THR A 276 -1.31 20.76 -21.66
N TYR A 277 -0.42 21.56 -21.06
CA TYR A 277 -0.76 22.41 -19.92
C TYR A 277 -1.72 23.54 -20.31
N ARG A 278 -1.59 24.07 -21.53
CA ARG A 278 -2.52 25.07 -22.08
C ARG A 278 -3.91 24.49 -22.30
N VAL A 279 -4.02 23.29 -22.87
CA VAL A 279 -5.29 22.59 -23.08
C VAL A 279 -5.96 22.27 -21.73
N LEU A 280 -5.17 21.79 -20.77
CA LEU A 280 -5.67 21.50 -19.42
C LEU A 280 -6.01 22.76 -18.63
N GLY A 281 -5.42 23.91 -18.94
CA GLY A 281 -5.57 25.14 -18.17
C GLY A 281 -5.00 25.00 -16.75
N ILE A 282 -3.89 24.27 -16.61
CA ILE A 282 -3.19 24.04 -15.34
C ILE A 282 -1.73 24.54 -15.45
N PRO A 283 -1.06 24.87 -14.33
CA PRO A 283 0.35 25.25 -14.37
C PRO A 283 1.22 24.11 -14.90
N ARG A 284 2.32 24.48 -15.56
CA ARG A 284 3.34 23.52 -16.00
C ARG A 284 4.08 22.96 -14.78
N PHE A 285 4.21 21.63 -14.73
CA PHE A 285 5.08 20.97 -13.77
C PHE A 285 6.48 20.80 -14.35
N SER A 286 7.47 20.94 -13.48
CA SER A 286 8.87 20.64 -13.72
C SER A 286 9.12 19.13 -13.75
N VAL A 287 10.29 18.75 -14.27
CA VAL A 287 10.75 17.35 -14.23
C VAL A 287 10.89 16.86 -12.79
N ARG A 288 11.37 17.71 -11.88
CA ARG A 288 11.48 17.39 -10.43
C ARG A 288 10.13 16.99 -9.85
N GLU A 289 9.10 17.77 -10.14
CA GLU A 289 7.76 17.51 -9.64
C GLU A 289 7.24 16.16 -10.16
N TRP A 290 7.42 15.84 -11.45
CA TRP A 290 7.06 14.51 -11.96
C TRP A 290 7.88 13.36 -11.34
N ILE A 291 9.18 13.58 -11.11
CA ILE A 291 10.03 12.64 -10.37
C ILE A 291 9.50 12.46 -8.94
N ALA A 292 9.06 13.53 -8.29
CA ALA A 292 8.46 13.48 -6.96
C ALA A 292 7.19 12.64 -6.92
N LEU A 293 6.35 12.75 -7.95
CA LEU A 293 5.15 11.92 -8.10
C LEU A 293 5.50 10.45 -8.32
N TYR A 294 6.46 10.16 -9.20
CA TYR A 294 6.96 8.81 -9.42
C TYR A 294 7.49 8.21 -8.12
N ALA A 295 8.41 8.91 -7.47
CA ALA A 295 8.96 8.58 -6.17
C ALA A 295 7.90 8.24 -5.13
N PHE A 296 6.80 9.02 -5.13
CA PHE A 296 5.72 8.82 -4.21
C PHE A 296 5.03 7.47 -4.39
N PHE A 297 4.63 7.14 -5.62
CA PHE A 297 3.95 5.88 -5.91
C PHE A 297 4.90 4.66 -6.02
N SER A 298 6.21 4.89 -6.09
CA SER A 298 7.25 3.85 -6.03
C SER A 298 7.56 3.38 -4.60
N ARG A 299 6.92 3.97 -3.58
CA ARG A 299 7.04 3.49 -2.19
C ARG A 299 6.60 2.04 -2.06
N SER A 300 7.34 1.27 -1.28
CA SER A 300 7.16 -0.20 -1.16
C SER A 300 5.75 -0.62 -0.76
N TRP A 301 5.05 0.23 0.01
CA TRP A 301 3.67 -0.03 0.41
C TRP A 301 2.76 -0.30 -0.79
N PHE A 302 2.87 0.49 -1.86
CA PHE A 302 2.05 0.37 -3.06
C PHE A 302 2.26 -0.95 -3.81
N ALA A 303 3.38 -1.63 -3.57
CA ALA A 303 3.69 -2.89 -4.23
C ALA A 303 3.10 -4.10 -3.49
N ARG A 304 2.75 -4.05 -2.20
CA ARG A 304 2.43 -5.27 -1.43
C ARG A 304 1.10 -5.89 -1.85
N ALA A 305 1.02 -7.21 -1.88
CA ALA A 305 -0.21 -7.96 -2.13
C ALA A 305 -1.27 -7.72 -1.04
N TRP A 306 -0.85 -7.65 0.23
CA TRP A 306 -1.74 -7.47 1.37
C TRP A 306 -2.56 -6.16 1.31
N ILE A 307 -2.02 -5.06 0.75
CA ILE A 307 -2.75 -3.78 0.71
C ILE A 307 -4.09 -3.90 -0.02
N VAL A 308 -4.21 -4.87 -0.92
CA VAL A 308 -5.41 -5.07 -1.72
C VAL A 308 -6.59 -5.42 -0.80
N GLN A 309 -6.44 -6.43 0.04
CA GLN A 309 -7.46 -6.77 1.04
C GLN A 309 -7.63 -5.67 2.08
N GLU A 310 -6.51 -5.14 2.60
CA GLU A 310 -6.50 -4.13 3.66
C GLU A 310 -7.34 -2.89 3.26
N ILE A 311 -7.25 -2.47 2.00
CA ILE A 311 -7.90 -1.24 1.51
C ILE A 311 -9.23 -1.49 0.80
N SER A 312 -9.36 -2.57 0.03
CA SER A 312 -10.64 -2.89 -0.59
C SER A 312 -11.73 -3.10 0.47
N LEU A 313 -11.39 -3.64 1.65
CA LEU A 313 -12.33 -3.86 2.76
C LEU A 313 -12.46 -2.68 3.72
N ALA A 314 -11.50 -1.76 3.74
CA ALA A 314 -11.50 -0.59 4.62
C ALA A 314 -12.76 0.25 4.45
N ARG A 315 -13.37 0.69 5.55
CA ARG A 315 -14.47 1.67 5.49
C ARG A 315 -13.97 3.10 5.30
N LYS A 316 -12.87 3.45 5.97
CA LYS A 316 -12.27 4.77 5.99
C LYS A 316 -10.74 4.65 5.91
N PRO A 317 -10.15 4.58 4.71
CA PRO A 317 -8.70 4.61 4.57
C PRO A 317 -8.14 6.00 4.88
N ALA A 318 -7.15 6.06 5.78
CA ALA A 318 -6.46 7.28 6.21
C ALA A 318 -4.98 7.19 5.84
N VAL A 319 -4.54 7.93 4.82
CA VAL A 319 -3.15 7.81 4.32
C VAL A 319 -2.23 8.79 5.02
N LEU A 320 -1.17 8.26 5.61
CA LEU A 320 -0.15 9.00 6.34
C LEU A 320 1.20 8.83 5.67
N CYS A 321 1.88 9.96 5.49
CA CYS A 321 3.30 10.00 5.14
C CYS A 321 3.99 11.02 6.05
N GLY A 322 4.83 10.54 6.97
CA GLY A 322 5.32 11.33 8.11
C GLY A 322 4.18 11.85 8.98
N LEU A 323 3.98 13.17 9.03
CA LEU A 323 2.86 13.81 9.72
C LEU A 323 1.82 14.40 8.75
N LYS A 324 1.98 14.16 7.44
CA LYS A 324 1.03 14.59 6.41
C LYS A 324 -0.08 13.56 6.25
N LEU A 325 -1.31 14.05 6.35
CA LEU A 325 -2.51 13.30 5.97
C LEU A 325 -2.77 13.52 4.49
N ILE A 326 -2.87 12.43 3.74
CA ILE A 326 -3.16 12.41 2.31
C ILE A 326 -4.53 11.75 2.14
N SER A 327 -5.43 12.40 1.42
CA SER A 327 -6.75 11.84 1.16
C SER A 327 -6.63 10.61 0.23
N TRP A 328 -7.30 9.53 0.58
CA TRP A 328 -7.39 8.35 -0.29
C TRP A 328 -7.98 8.69 -1.67
N SER A 329 -9.01 9.55 -1.70
CA SER A 329 -9.61 10.07 -2.94
C SER A 329 -8.61 10.87 -3.79
N LEU A 330 -7.64 11.55 -3.16
CA LEU A 330 -6.61 12.27 -3.89
C LEU A 330 -5.70 11.32 -4.67
N LEU A 331 -5.29 10.22 -4.03
CA LEU A 331 -4.52 9.16 -4.69
C LEU A 331 -5.30 8.57 -5.86
N PHE A 332 -6.58 8.27 -5.65
CA PHE A 332 -7.46 7.76 -6.70
C PHE A 332 -7.49 8.67 -7.92
N LEU A 333 -7.90 9.93 -7.72
CA LEU A 333 -8.10 10.89 -8.80
C LEU A 333 -6.81 11.12 -9.58
N THR A 334 -5.67 11.09 -8.89
CA THR A 334 -4.35 11.18 -9.53
C THR A 334 -4.09 9.96 -10.40
N VAL A 335 -4.24 8.75 -9.88
CA VAL A 335 -4.00 7.50 -10.63
C VAL A 335 -4.95 7.39 -11.83
N GLU A 336 -6.22 7.73 -11.63
CA GLU A 336 -7.23 7.72 -12.70
C GLU A 336 -6.93 8.79 -13.76
N THR A 337 -6.43 9.96 -13.36
CA THR A 337 -5.92 10.98 -14.29
C THR A 337 -4.78 10.43 -15.15
N LEU A 338 -3.77 9.83 -14.52
CA LEU A 338 -2.62 9.24 -15.22
C LEU A 338 -3.02 8.10 -16.17
N ARG A 339 -4.03 7.31 -15.80
CA ARG A 339 -4.57 6.22 -16.62
C ARG A 339 -5.31 6.76 -17.84
N ARG A 340 -6.19 7.75 -17.65
CA ARG A 340 -6.98 8.35 -18.74
C ARG A 340 -6.14 9.11 -19.73
N SER A 341 -5.15 9.87 -19.26
CA SER A 341 -4.21 10.59 -20.13
C SER A 341 -3.21 9.68 -20.83
N GLY A 342 -3.01 8.45 -20.33
CA GLY A 342 -1.98 7.54 -20.83
C GLY A 342 -0.57 7.92 -20.36
N TRP A 343 -0.46 8.77 -19.34
CA TRP A 343 0.83 9.25 -18.83
C TRP A 343 1.53 8.31 -17.85
N GLY A 344 0.84 7.27 -17.37
CA GLY A 344 1.45 6.31 -16.44
C GLY A 344 2.77 5.72 -16.97
N SER A 345 2.83 5.34 -18.25
CA SER A 345 4.05 4.81 -18.87
C SER A 345 5.16 5.85 -19.05
N GLN A 346 4.79 7.12 -19.27
CA GLN A 346 5.73 8.24 -19.39
C GLN A 346 6.34 8.58 -18.03
N LEU A 347 5.53 8.60 -16.98
CA LEU A 347 5.97 8.78 -15.59
C LEU A 347 6.96 7.69 -15.19
N ASP A 348 6.60 6.45 -15.49
CA ASP A 348 7.45 5.26 -15.28
C ASP A 348 8.77 5.33 -16.04
N GLY A 349 8.72 5.73 -17.31
CA GLY A 349 9.90 5.90 -18.15
C GLY A 349 10.85 6.96 -17.57
N LEU A 350 10.30 8.10 -17.15
CA LEU A 350 11.05 9.19 -16.51
C LEU A 350 11.71 8.74 -15.21
N GLY A 351 10.93 8.14 -14.31
CA GLY A 351 11.42 7.68 -13.01
C GLY A 351 12.52 6.63 -13.14
N ARG A 352 12.33 5.62 -14.00
CA ARG A 352 13.36 4.60 -14.26
C ARG A 352 14.63 5.18 -14.87
N GLN A 353 14.54 6.23 -15.69
CA GLN A 353 15.72 6.91 -16.22
C GLN A 353 16.48 7.64 -15.11
N ALA A 354 15.78 8.39 -14.26
CA ALA A 354 16.39 9.09 -13.13
C ALA A 354 17.13 8.11 -12.19
N VAL A 355 16.56 6.94 -11.90
CA VAL A 355 17.21 5.89 -11.08
C VAL A 355 18.44 5.27 -11.77
N ARG A 356 18.38 5.00 -13.08
CA ARG A 356 19.50 4.38 -13.83
C ARG A 356 20.72 5.29 -13.91
N ASP A 357 20.51 6.56 -14.21
CA ASP A 357 21.59 7.54 -14.38
C ASP A 357 22.44 7.69 -13.08
N GLU A 358 21.87 7.39 -11.89
CA GLU A 358 22.59 7.39 -10.60
C GLU A 358 23.44 6.15 -10.37
N CYS A 359 23.03 5.02 -10.93
CA CYS A 359 23.72 3.76 -10.75
C CYS A 359 25.04 3.72 -11.54
N GLU A 360 25.10 4.44 -12.67
CA GLU A 360 26.20 4.37 -13.64
C GLU A 360 27.26 5.49 -13.49
N ASN A 361 27.15 6.40 -12.51
CA ASN A 361 28.08 7.52 -12.31
C ASN A 361 28.39 8.28 -13.63
N ALA A 362 27.35 8.61 -14.40
CA ALA A 362 27.53 9.21 -15.72
C ALA A 362 28.26 10.57 -15.64
N PRO A 363 29.23 10.90 -16.53
CA PRO A 363 30.12 12.06 -16.38
C PRO A 363 29.51 13.42 -16.74
N THR A 364 28.22 13.49 -17.07
CA THR A 364 27.53 14.71 -17.52
C THR A 364 26.39 15.04 -16.56
N ALA A 365 26.01 16.31 -16.44
CA ALA A 365 24.89 16.80 -15.62
C ALA A 365 23.60 16.05 -15.99
N THR A 366 23.35 14.94 -15.32
CA THR A 366 22.30 13.96 -15.59
C THR A 366 21.17 14.15 -14.58
N LEU A 367 19.96 13.71 -14.92
CA LEU A 367 18.78 13.81 -14.03
C LEU A 367 19.06 13.21 -12.64
N ALA A 368 19.89 12.16 -12.61
CA ALA A 368 20.52 11.55 -11.44
C ALA A 368 21.29 12.48 -10.50
N GLN A 369 22.12 13.35 -11.06
CA GLN A 369 22.92 14.31 -10.28
C GLN A 369 22.06 15.46 -9.74
N MET A 370 20.91 15.72 -10.37
CA MET A 370 20.00 16.79 -10.02
C MET A 370 18.92 16.36 -9.02
N PHE A 371 18.52 15.08 -9.01
CA PHE A 371 17.41 14.54 -8.21
C PHE A 371 17.72 13.12 -7.70
N PRO A 372 18.52 12.95 -6.62
CA PRO A 372 18.96 11.65 -6.15
C PRO A 372 17.78 10.75 -5.72
N LEU A 373 17.44 9.75 -6.52
CA LEU A 373 16.60 8.58 -6.28
C LEU A 373 17.46 7.34 -5.93
N HIS A 374 17.46 6.97 -4.63
CA HIS A 374 18.27 5.87 -4.10
C HIS A 374 18.16 4.55 -4.90
N LYS A 375 19.33 3.89 -5.10
CA LYS A 375 19.56 2.60 -5.81
C LYS A 375 18.68 1.42 -5.37
N SER A 376 18.01 1.56 -4.24
CA SER A 376 17.22 0.52 -3.63
C SER A 376 15.79 0.46 -4.13
N GLN A 377 15.28 1.51 -4.82
CA GLN A 377 13.93 1.50 -5.37
C GLN A 377 13.71 0.27 -6.26
N PRO A 378 12.59 -0.45 -6.11
CA PRO A 378 12.37 -1.61 -6.94
C PRO A 378 12.16 -1.12 -8.37
N THR A 379 12.78 -1.77 -9.35
CA THR A 379 12.65 -1.40 -10.78
C THR A 379 11.22 -1.60 -11.32
N SER A 380 10.30 -2.05 -10.47
CA SER A 380 8.90 -2.40 -10.72
C SER A 380 8.00 -1.23 -11.15
N GLY A 381 8.49 0.01 -11.18
CA GLY A 381 7.75 1.20 -11.63
C GLY A 381 6.80 1.76 -10.57
N ALA A 382 5.98 2.74 -10.95
CA ALA A 382 5.17 3.54 -10.05
C ALA A 382 3.93 2.83 -9.46
N ASN A 383 3.86 1.49 -9.44
CA ASN A 383 2.79 0.67 -8.83
C ASN A 383 1.33 1.12 -9.06
N LEU A 384 1.06 1.93 -10.09
CA LEU A 384 -0.22 2.60 -10.31
C LEU A 384 -1.35 1.60 -10.58
N VAL A 385 -1.01 0.46 -11.19
CA VAL A 385 -1.94 -0.62 -11.53
C VAL A 385 -2.57 -1.23 -10.29
N ASN A 386 -1.79 -1.41 -9.21
CA ASN A 386 -2.32 -1.94 -7.95
C ASN A 386 -3.38 -1.00 -7.39
N ILE A 387 -3.08 0.29 -7.30
CA ILE A 387 -4.02 1.29 -6.80
C ILE A 387 -5.30 1.34 -7.63
N TRP A 388 -5.17 1.43 -8.96
CA TRP A 388 -6.34 1.41 -9.85
C TRP A 388 -7.19 0.14 -9.69
N SER A 389 -6.55 -1.03 -9.60
CA SER A 389 -7.26 -2.31 -9.48
C SER A 389 -7.95 -2.45 -8.12
N ILE A 390 -7.38 -1.91 -7.03
CA ILE A 390 -8.01 -1.89 -5.70
C ILE A 390 -9.35 -1.16 -5.75
N PHE A 391 -9.44 -0.07 -6.51
CA PHE A 391 -10.70 0.68 -6.66
C PHE A 391 -11.77 -0.14 -7.37
N ASP A 392 -11.40 -0.85 -8.43
CA ASP A 392 -12.36 -1.69 -9.18
C ASP A 392 -12.83 -2.88 -8.33
N VAL A 393 -11.92 -3.53 -7.59
CA VAL A 393 -12.28 -4.55 -6.58
C VAL A 393 -13.21 -3.98 -5.52
N LYS A 394 -12.87 -2.82 -4.95
CA LYS A 394 -13.68 -2.15 -3.92
C LYS A 394 -15.10 -1.85 -4.41
N ALA A 395 -15.24 -1.39 -5.65
CA ALA A 395 -16.53 -1.17 -6.29
C ALA A 395 -17.33 -2.48 -6.49
N SER A 396 -16.65 -3.58 -6.85
CA SER A 396 -17.25 -4.92 -6.99
C SER A 396 -17.71 -5.53 -5.65
N LEU A 397 -17.14 -5.06 -4.54
CA LEU A 397 -17.55 -5.43 -3.18
C LEU A 397 -18.73 -4.58 -2.68
N GLY A 398 -19.28 -3.70 -3.51
CA GLY A 398 -20.42 -2.84 -3.19
C GLY A 398 -20.08 -1.60 -2.35
N TYR A 399 -18.80 -1.34 -2.08
CA TYR A 399 -18.39 -0.13 -1.37
C TYR A 399 -18.52 1.09 -2.29
N THR A 400 -19.07 2.17 -1.72
CA THR A 400 -19.18 3.48 -2.37
C THR A 400 -18.16 4.44 -1.77
N GLU A 401 -17.26 5.00 -2.58
CA GLU A 401 -16.33 6.05 -2.15
C GLU A 401 -16.34 7.22 -3.15
N GLY A 402 -16.90 8.36 -2.77
CA GLY A 402 -16.94 9.55 -3.61
C GLY A 402 -17.63 9.29 -4.96
N MET A 403 -16.85 9.39 -6.06
CA MET A 403 -17.31 9.14 -7.44
C MET A 403 -17.49 7.66 -7.79
N ILE A 404 -17.05 6.75 -6.91
CA ILE A 404 -17.20 5.31 -7.10
C ILE A 404 -18.55 4.90 -6.53
N GLY A 405 -19.56 4.82 -7.40
CA GLY A 405 -20.78 4.11 -7.06
C GLY A 405 -20.45 2.61 -6.94
N GLY A 406 -20.81 2.01 -5.80
CA GLY A 406 -20.85 0.56 -5.70
C GLY A 406 -21.70 0.02 -6.85
N ARG A 407 -21.34 -1.13 -7.39
CA ARG A 407 -22.09 -1.76 -8.48
C ARG A 407 -23.05 -2.79 -7.87
N PRO A 408 -24.30 -2.41 -7.49
CA PRO A 408 -25.18 -3.27 -6.68
C PRO A 408 -25.53 -4.62 -7.33
N ASN A 409 -25.28 -4.78 -8.63
CA ASN A 409 -25.53 -6.01 -9.39
C ASN A 409 -24.25 -6.72 -9.86
N VAL A 410 -23.06 -6.24 -9.49
CA VAL A 410 -21.79 -6.88 -9.86
C VAL A 410 -21.35 -7.75 -8.69
N LYS A 411 -21.17 -9.03 -8.97
CA LYS A 411 -20.61 -9.97 -8.01
C LYS A 411 -19.14 -9.64 -7.79
N SER A 412 -18.64 -9.90 -6.58
CA SER A 412 -17.21 -9.79 -6.31
C SER A 412 -16.40 -10.71 -7.21
N TYR A 413 -15.16 -10.32 -7.47
CA TYR A 413 -14.30 -11.06 -8.39
C TYR A 413 -13.95 -12.45 -7.84
N ARG A 414 -13.73 -13.40 -8.75
CA ARG A 414 -13.18 -14.71 -8.41
C ARG A 414 -11.72 -14.58 -8.01
N LEU A 415 -11.22 -15.55 -7.22
CA LEU A 415 -9.83 -15.57 -6.78
C LEU A 415 -8.85 -15.51 -7.97
N LEU A 416 -9.17 -16.20 -9.07
CA LEU A 416 -8.38 -16.18 -10.31
C LEU A 416 -8.24 -14.77 -10.89
N THR A 417 -9.35 -14.01 -10.93
CA THR A 417 -9.38 -12.64 -11.43
C THR A 417 -8.54 -11.73 -10.55
N ASN A 418 -8.69 -11.83 -9.22
CA ASN A 418 -7.89 -11.05 -8.27
C ASN A 418 -6.39 -11.34 -8.43
N ILE A 419 -5.97 -12.62 -8.47
CA ILE A 419 -4.56 -12.99 -8.70
C ILE A 419 -4.04 -12.41 -10.02
N THR A 420 -4.86 -12.40 -11.07
CA THR A 420 -4.46 -11.86 -12.38
C THR A 420 -4.29 -10.35 -12.35
N LEU A 421 -5.23 -9.62 -11.73
CA LEU A 421 -5.18 -8.16 -11.58
C LEU A 421 -3.94 -7.71 -10.79
N PHE A 422 -3.57 -8.47 -9.76
CA PHE A 422 -2.47 -8.15 -8.85
C PHE A 422 -1.23 -9.02 -9.05
N ARG A 423 -1.02 -9.55 -10.26
CA ARG A 423 0.15 -10.39 -10.60
C ARG A 423 1.49 -9.76 -10.20
N SER A 424 1.61 -8.44 -10.37
CA SER A 424 2.81 -7.66 -10.05
C SER A 424 2.95 -7.27 -8.58
N ALA A 425 1.90 -7.47 -7.76
CA ALA A 425 1.98 -7.17 -6.34
C ALA A 425 2.95 -8.14 -5.65
N GLN A 426 3.75 -7.66 -4.71
CA GLN A 426 4.83 -8.37 -4.06
C GLN A 426 4.39 -9.01 -2.74
N ALA A 427 4.97 -10.16 -2.41
CA ALA A 427 4.80 -10.82 -1.13
C ALA A 427 6.11 -11.47 -0.72
N MET A 428 6.47 -11.34 0.57
CA MET A 428 7.68 -11.98 1.12
C MET A 428 7.50 -13.49 1.25
N ASP A 429 6.33 -13.92 1.75
CA ASP A 429 5.93 -15.32 1.77
C ASP A 429 5.17 -15.64 0.47
N PRO A 430 5.60 -16.62 -0.33
CA PRO A 430 4.92 -16.95 -1.59
C PRO A 430 3.44 -17.31 -1.40
N ARG A 431 3.05 -17.86 -0.24
CA ARG A 431 1.66 -18.24 0.05
C ARG A 431 0.73 -17.03 0.15
N ASP A 432 1.27 -15.87 0.53
CA ASP A 432 0.50 -14.64 0.67
C ASP A 432 0.02 -14.09 -0.68
N LYS A 433 0.60 -14.52 -1.80
CA LYS A 433 0.07 -14.27 -3.15
C LYS A 433 -1.31 -14.90 -3.40
N ILE A 434 -1.74 -15.79 -2.51
CA ILE A 434 -3.07 -16.39 -2.50
C ILE A 434 -3.84 -15.86 -1.30
N TYR A 435 -3.26 -15.96 -0.09
CA TYR A 435 -3.97 -15.62 1.15
C TYR A 435 -4.44 -14.16 1.20
N ALA A 436 -3.66 -13.22 0.64
CA ALA A 436 -4.03 -11.80 0.58
C ALA A 436 -5.29 -11.51 -0.27
N PHE A 437 -5.74 -12.44 -1.10
CA PHE A 437 -6.90 -12.23 -1.98
C PHE A 437 -8.12 -13.06 -1.59
N MET A 438 -7.99 -13.99 -0.64
CA MET A 438 -9.08 -14.92 -0.30
C MET A 438 -10.34 -14.19 0.17
N SER A 439 -10.23 -13.28 1.14
CA SER A 439 -11.44 -12.66 1.73
C SER A 439 -12.13 -11.61 0.84
N ILE A 440 -11.56 -11.29 -0.32
CA ILE A 440 -12.15 -10.38 -1.32
C ILE A 440 -12.62 -11.15 -2.57
N SER A 441 -12.57 -12.49 -2.51
CA SER A 441 -12.88 -13.37 -3.63
C SER A 441 -14.21 -14.11 -3.41
N ARG A 442 -14.97 -14.26 -4.50
CA ARG A 442 -16.33 -14.81 -4.48
C ARG A 442 -16.41 -16.21 -3.87
N GLU A 443 -15.39 -17.04 -4.05
CA GLU A 443 -15.33 -18.41 -3.54
C GLU A 443 -15.35 -18.50 -2.00
N PHE A 444 -15.02 -17.40 -1.31
CA PHE A 444 -14.93 -17.33 0.15
C PHE A 444 -16.08 -16.56 0.80
N GLU A 445 -17.08 -16.16 0.00
CA GLU A 445 -18.32 -15.59 0.52
C GLU A 445 -19.23 -16.68 1.08
N SER A 446 -19.99 -16.37 2.14
CA SER A 446 -20.83 -17.34 2.85
C SER A 446 -21.97 -17.92 2.01
N ASP A 447 -22.38 -17.23 0.94
CA ASP A 447 -23.45 -17.65 0.03
C ASP A 447 -22.93 -18.38 -1.23
N PHE A 448 -21.61 -18.62 -1.32
CA PHE A 448 -21.03 -19.32 -2.46
C PHE A 448 -21.30 -20.82 -2.39
N VAL A 449 -21.89 -21.37 -3.45
CA VAL A 449 -22.13 -22.81 -3.61
C VAL A 449 -21.32 -23.30 -4.80
N ALA A 450 -20.28 -24.11 -4.52
CA ALA A 450 -19.52 -24.80 -5.56
C ALA A 450 -20.28 -26.06 -6.01
N GLY A 451 -20.28 -26.34 -7.32
CA GLY A 451 -20.82 -27.58 -7.86
C GLY A 451 -19.87 -28.75 -7.67
N GLY A 452 -19.87 -29.38 -6.48
CA GLY A 452 -18.98 -30.50 -6.13
C GLY A 452 -18.24 -30.28 -4.80
N GLU A 453 -17.52 -31.30 -4.32
CA GLU A 453 -16.82 -31.33 -3.00
C GLU A 453 -16.20 -29.97 -2.63
N GLN A 454 -16.61 -29.45 -1.47
CA GLN A 454 -16.21 -28.12 -1.00
C GLN A 454 -14.75 -28.17 -0.53
N ILE A 455 -13.80 -27.87 -1.43
CA ILE A 455 -12.41 -27.66 -1.02
C ILE A 455 -12.34 -26.32 -0.28
N GLN A 456 -12.36 -26.39 1.05
CA GLN A 456 -12.22 -25.22 1.91
C GLN A 456 -10.74 -24.86 2.03
N LEU A 457 -10.25 -23.97 1.17
CA LEU A 457 -8.93 -23.38 1.33
C LEU A 457 -8.95 -22.43 2.55
N VAL A 458 -8.03 -22.63 3.48
CA VAL A 458 -7.83 -21.74 4.64
C VAL A 458 -6.34 -21.40 4.75
N PRO A 459 -5.98 -20.16 5.17
CA PRO A 459 -4.61 -19.83 5.46
C PRO A 459 -3.97 -20.82 6.44
N ASN A 460 -2.90 -21.48 5.99
CA ASN A 460 -2.14 -22.43 6.78
C ASN A 460 -0.65 -22.28 6.48
N TYR A 461 0.10 -21.75 7.44
CA TYR A 461 1.55 -21.55 7.32
C TYR A 461 2.37 -22.79 7.69
N ARG A 462 1.75 -23.92 8.06
CA ARG A 462 2.42 -25.22 8.17
C ARG A 462 2.60 -25.90 6.81
N LEU A 463 1.72 -25.60 5.85
CA LEU A 463 1.83 -26.13 4.49
C LEU A 463 2.97 -25.45 3.74
N SER A 464 3.70 -26.21 2.94
CA SER A 464 4.66 -25.66 2.00
C SER A 464 3.97 -24.78 0.95
N PRO A 465 4.67 -23.81 0.35
CA PRO A 465 4.13 -23.06 -0.79
C PRO A 465 3.60 -23.97 -1.89
N ARG A 466 4.31 -25.06 -2.20
CA ARG A 466 3.92 -26.04 -3.21
C ARG A 466 2.53 -26.63 -2.96
N GLU A 467 2.26 -27.06 -1.73
CA GLU A 467 0.95 -27.63 -1.36
C GLU A 467 -0.16 -26.59 -1.50
N VAL A 468 0.05 -25.38 -1.00
CA VAL A 468 -0.94 -24.30 -1.07
C VAL A 468 -1.31 -23.96 -2.52
N PHE A 469 -0.32 -23.91 -3.41
CA PHE A 469 -0.55 -23.57 -4.82
C PHE A 469 -1.31 -24.70 -5.54
N ILE A 470 -0.99 -25.97 -5.26
CA ILE A 470 -1.70 -27.13 -5.81
C ILE A 470 -3.15 -27.15 -5.33
N GLU A 471 -3.40 -26.98 -4.04
CA GLU A 471 -4.76 -26.99 -3.49
C GLU A 471 -5.60 -25.81 -3.99
N THR A 472 -4.97 -24.63 -4.16
CA THR A 472 -5.62 -23.47 -4.75
C THR A 472 -6.01 -23.71 -6.21
N ALA A 473 -5.10 -24.28 -7.00
CA ALA A 473 -5.35 -24.62 -8.39
C ALA A 473 -6.46 -25.67 -8.53
N LYS A 474 -6.48 -26.71 -7.67
CA LYS A 474 -7.59 -27.68 -7.62
C LYS A 474 -8.92 -26.99 -7.31
N MET A 475 -8.96 -26.14 -6.28
CA MET A 475 -10.17 -25.42 -5.89
C MET A 475 -10.69 -24.58 -7.05
N MET A 476 -9.83 -23.82 -7.74
CA MET A 476 -10.21 -23.00 -8.90
C MET A 476 -10.75 -23.83 -10.08
N LEU A 477 -10.16 -25.00 -10.35
CA LEU A 477 -10.63 -25.90 -11.41
C LEU A 477 -11.96 -26.56 -11.08
N LEU A 478 -12.22 -26.86 -9.80
CA LEU A 478 -13.47 -27.47 -9.36
C LEU A 478 -14.59 -26.43 -9.17
N SER A 479 -14.26 -25.17 -8.89
CA SER A 479 -15.23 -24.09 -8.68
C SER A 479 -15.68 -23.41 -9.98
N SER A 480 -15.02 -23.70 -11.11
CA SER A 480 -15.30 -23.10 -12.41
C SER A 480 -15.49 -24.17 -13.49
N PRO A 481 -16.58 -24.11 -14.29
CA PRO A 481 -16.70 -24.96 -15.47
C PRO A 481 -15.74 -24.56 -16.60
N ALA A 482 -15.12 -23.38 -16.50
CA ALA A 482 -14.17 -22.86 -17.48
C ALA A 482 -12.73 -23.14 -17.04
N LEU A 483 -11.90 -23.64 -17.97
CA LEU A 483 -10.47 -23.92 -17.77
C LEU A 483 -9.59 -22.66 -17.86
N GLU A 484 -10.11 -21.51 -17.43
CA GLU A 484 -9.42 -20.20 -17.49
C GLU A 484 -8.08 -20.23 -16.74
N LEU A 485 -7.98 -21.02 -15.66
CA LEU A 485 -6.74 -21.21 -14.92
C LEU A 485 -5.58 -21.64 -15.82
N LEU A 486 -5.84 -22.48 -16.82
CA LEU A 486 -4.81 -22.99 -17.73
C LEU A 486 -4.25 -21.89 -18.64
N SER A 487 -4.97 -20.78 -18.83
CA SER A 487 -4.43 -19.62 -19.57
C SER A 487 -3.32 -18.89 -18.82
N LEU A 488 -3.22 -19.09 -17.50
CA LEU A 488 -2.19 -18.50 -16.65
C LEU A 488 -0.94 -19.38 -16.50
N VAL A 489 -0.98 -20.62 -17.01
CA VAL A 489 0.18 -21.52 -17.04
C VAL A 489 1.15 -20.98 -18.09
N GLN A 490 2.19 -20.27 -17.63
CA GLN A 490 3.26 -19.76 -18.47
C GLN A 490 4.51 -20.63 -18.31
N ASN A 491 5.18 -20.93 -19.42
CA ASN A 491 6.46 -21.65 -19.45
C ASN A 491 7.54 -20.67 -19.95
N ASP A 492 7.80 -19.63 -19.16
CA ASP A 492 8.61 -18.50 -19.60
C ASP A 492 10.13 -18.71 -19.41
N GLY A 493 10.57 -19.95 -19.12
CA GLY A 493 11.98 -20.26 -18.85
C GLY A 493 12.54 -19.61 -17.57
N ILE A 494 11.68 -18.96 -16.79
CA ILE A 494 11.98 -18.41 -15.47
C ILE A 494 11.79 -19.53 -14.45
N ALA A 495 12.85 -19.90 -13.74
CA ALA A 495 12.79 -20.88 -12.68
C ALA A 495 11.76 -20.44 -11.62
N SER A 496 10.78 -21.31 -11.31
CA SER A 496 9.91 -21.10 -10.15
C SER A 496 10.76 -21.10 -8.89
N THR A 497 10.50 -20.19 -7.95
CA THR A 497 11.13 -20.26 -6.62
C THR A 497 10.52 -21.38 -5.77
N VAL A 498 9.40 -21.95 -6.22
CA VAL A 498 8.78 -23.15 -5.67
C VAL A 498 9.16 -24.32 -6.57
N GLU A 499 10.02 -25.20 -6.07
CA GLU A 499 10.50 -26.37 -6.81
C GLU A 499 9.37 -27.38 -7.10
N ASP A 500 9.42 -28.02 -8.27
CA ASP A 500 8.60 -29.18 -8.68
C ASP A 500 7.07 -28.99 -8.63
N LEU A 501 6.57 -27.83 -9.07
CA LEU A 501 5.13 -27.63 -9.31
C LEU A 501 4.64 -28.45 -10.52
N PRO A 502 3.45 -29.08 -10.45
CA PRO A 502 2.84 -29.73 -11.61
C PRO A 502 2.61 -28.74 -12.75
N SER A 503 2.76 -29.20 -14.00
CA SER A 503 2.68 -28.33 -15.20
C SER A 503 1.36 -27.61 -15.41
N TRP A 504 0.29 -28.00 -14.73
CA TRP A 504 -1.03 -27.38 -14.81
C TRP A 504 -1.27 -26.33 -13.72
N VAL A 505 -0.33 -26.14 -12.79
CA VAL A 505 -0.40 -25.11 -11.74
C VAL A 505 0.30 -23.85 -12.24
N PRO A 506 -0.39 -22.69 -12.34
CA PRO A 506 0.22 -21.47 -12.85
C PRO A 506 1.42 -20.99 -12.02
N ILE A 507 2.54 -20.80 -12.70
CA ILE A 507 3.76 -20.15 -12.18
C ILE A 507 3.50 -18.64 -11.95
N THR A 508 2.53 -18.04 -12.66
CA THR A 508 2.20 -16.60 -12.67
C THR A 508 1.63 -16.03 -11.37
N ILE A 509 1.48 -16.84 -10.32
CA ILE A 509 1.35 -16.36 -8.94
C ILE A 509 2.64 -15.61 -8.51
N HIS A 510 3.75 -15.77 -9.24
CA HIS A 510 4.99 -15.01 -9.10
C HIS A 510 4.88 -13.59 -9.70
N GLY A 511 5.07 -12.59 -8.83
CA GLY A 511 5.50 -11.25 -9.24
C GLY A 511 7.02 -11.24 -9.34
N LEU A 512 7.54 -10.51 -10.33
CA LEU A 512 8.96 -10.33 -10.61
C LEU A 512 9.79 -9.95 -9.36
N GLU A 513 11.01 -10.50 -9.30
CA GLU A 513 12.18 -10.15 -8.46
C GLU A 513 12.10 -10.46 -6.95
N TRP A 514 12.66 -11.63 -6.61
CA TRP A 514 13.18 -11.92 -5.27
C TRP A 514 14.49 -11.12 -5.09
N LEU A 515 14.48 -10.04 -4.28
CA LEU A 515 15.69 -9.24 -3.98
C LEU A 515 16.65 -9.88 -2.95
N GLY A 516 16.49 -11.16 -2.61
CA GLY A 516 17.24 -11.79 -1.50
C GLY A 516 18.32 -12.82 -1.86
N ALA A 517 18.40 -13.31 -3.11
CA ALA A 517 19.24 -14.48 -3.44
C ALA A 517 20.35 -14.07 -4.41
N ARG A 518 21.29 -13.24 -3.93
CA ARG A 518 22.66 -13.45 -4.36
C ARG A 518 23.20 -14.61 -3.55
N SER A 519 23.27 -15.76 -4.19
CA SER A 519 24.02 -16.93 -3.75
C SER A 519 25.39 -16.48 -3.22
N SER A 520 25.55 -16.45 -1.89
CA SER A 520 26.85 -16.66 -1.28
C SER A 520 27.25 -18.08 -1.62
N GLY A 521 28.15 -18.22 -2.60
CA GLY A 521 28.80 -19.48 -2.90
C GLY A 521 29.51 -19.97 -1.64
N LEU A 522 28.92 -20.98 -1.00
CA LEU A 522 29.62 -21.91 -0.15
C LEU A 522 29.53 -23.25 -0.86
N SER A 523 30.57 -23.55 -1.65
CA SER A 523 30.84 -24.92 -2.09
C SER A 523 31.13 -25.74 -0.84
N LEU A 524 30.37 -26.80 -0.61
CA LEU A 524 30.78 -27.89 0.26
C LEU A 524 30.47 -29.22 -0.42
N ALA A 525 31.57 -29.95 -0.65
CA ALA A 525 31.76 -31.31 -1.15
C ALA A 525 31.44 -31.58 -2.62
#